data_AF-A0A437UXZ2-F1
#
_entry.id   AF-A0A437UXZ2-F1
#
_cell.length_a   1.000
_cell.length_b   1.000
_cell.length_c   1.000
_cell.angle_alpha   90.00
_cell.angle_beta   90.00
_cell.angle_gamma   90.00
#
_symmetry.space_group_name_H-M   'P 1'
#
loop_
_entity.id
_entity.type
_entity.pdbx_description
1 polymer ?
#
loop_
_entity_poly.entity_id
_entity_poly.type
_entity_poly.pdbx_seq_one_letter_code
_entity_poly.pdbx_strand_id
1 'polypeptide(L)'
;MGWFYSNLHIQRTAELDADTLQSVLTEVLNTQGFQLVDNSDEADLSVSIYDASGKWFSVCSDGLDFYTEKSVQRICNPLSDRLSTDVVAVSCFDSDYLLLNRINRKLDVVAWAKIGSYPGLKVRSTPARWNGLVSDIAQWKAVLSRKYIFAEDALDSLEPLLGLKRGQARFCDDFIPEEFIKGVRTIYYALPESASKSEPPRLAIRTYGSMPCEIGKDSIISAINKGGKSKGLAVAFSGSYVEKEEIRFREVQLEYDFGRCPRSVIQLQLEKRQTQTGQWIYWAELPQFLLREAVKEGLPPRKAMEEKFK
;
A
#
# COMPACT_ATOMS: atom_id res chain seq x y z
N MET A 1 -1.12 -16.15 -8.38
CA MET A 1 -0.98 -14.89 -7.62
C MET A 1 -0.94 -13.79 -8.66
N GLY A 2 -1.88 -12.84 -8.62
CA GLY A 2 -1.90 -11.72 -9.55
C GLY A 2 -0.86 -10.66 -9.18
N TRP A 3 -0.51 -9.83 -10.15
CA TRP A 3 0.51 -8.80 -10.00
C TRP A 3 -0.13 -7.48 -9.59
N PHE A 4 0.42 -6.86 -8.54
CA PHE A 4 0.02 -5.55 -8.03
C PHE A 4 1.18 -4.56 -8.11
N TYR A 5 0.99 -3.49 -8.88
CA TYR A 5 1.95 -2.39 -8.91
C TYR A 5 1.26 -1.09 -9.32
N SER A 6 1.89 0.03 -8.95
CA SER A 6 1.58 1.34 -9.52
C SER A 6 2.86 2.10 -9.81
N ASN A 7 2.82 2.91 -10.88
CA ASN A 7 3.92 3.79 -11.24
C ASN A 7 3.39 5.05 -11.92
N LEU A 8 4.31 5.99 -12.16
CA LEU A 8 4.08 7.24 -12.83
C LEU A 8 5.06 7.38 -13.99
N HIS A 9 4.60 7.99 -15.07
CA HIS A 9 5.43 8.44 -16.17
C HIS A 9 5.25 9.95 -16.35
N ILE A 10 6.35 10.69 -16.29
CA ILE A 10 6.37 12.14 -16.44
C ILE A 10 7.01 12.47 -17.78
N GLN A 11 6.28 13.17 -18.66
CA GLN A 11 6.77 13.47 -19.99
C GLN A 11 7.90 14.51 -19.91
N ARG A 12 9.02 14.22 -20.57
CA ARG A 12 10.16 15.14 -20.67
C ARG A 12 9.78 16.39 -21.43
N THR A 13 10.33 17.51 -20.97
CA THR A 13 10.36 18.80 -21.67
C THR A 13 11.82 19.24 -21.78
N ALA A 14 12.10 20.29 -22.57
CA ALA A 14 13.47 20.80 -22.72
C ALA A 14 14.08 21.31 -21.41
N GLU A 15 13.23 21.72 -20.46
CA GLU A 15 13.61 22.34 -19.19
C GLU A 15 13.56 21.35 -18.01
N LEU A 16 13.08 20.12 -18.23
CA LEU A 16 12.92 19.12 -17.17
C LEU A 16 14.05 18.10 -17.20
N ASP A 17 14.96 18.24 -16.25
CA ASP A 17 15.96 17.22 -15.90
C ASP A 17 15.50 16.38 -14.70
N ALA A 18 16.30 15.36 -14.37
CA ALA A 18 15.99 14.49 -13.25
C ALA A 18 15.99 15.27 -11.93
N ASP A 19 16.98 16.12 -11.66
CA ASP A 19 17.11 16.82 -10.38
C ASP A 19 15.91 17.72 -10.10
N THR A 20 15.40 18.40 -11.13
CA THR A 20 14.15 19.17 -11.07
C THR A 20 12.96 18.27 -10.74
N LEU A 21 12.83 17.11 -11.41
CA LEU A 21 11.79 16.13 -11.11
C LEU A 21 11.87 15.64 -9.65
N GLN A 22 13.06 15.33 -9.15
CA GLN A 22 13.25 14.91 -7.76
C GLN A 22 12.88 16.02 -6.79
N SER A 23 13.32 17.25 -7.01
CA SER A 23 12.96 18.39 -6.15
C SER A 23 11.44 18.53 -6.04
N VAL A 24 10.74 18.47 -7.16
CA VAL A 24 9.27 18.57 -7.18
C VAL A 24 8.61 17.36 -6.50
N LEU A 25 9.11 16.13 -6.73
CA LEU A 25 8.63 14.94 -6.03
C LEU A 25 8.81 15.06 -4.52
N THR A 26 9.98 15.52 -4.07
CA THR A 26 10.27 15.77 -2.66
C THR A 26 9.29 16.79 -2.08
N GLU A 27 9.03 17.91 -2.77
CA GLU A 27 8.03 18.88 -2.32
C GLU A 27 6.63 18.27 -2.20
N VAL A 28 6.20 17.47 -3.17
CA VAL A 28 4.90 16.79 -3.14
C VAL A 28 4.81 15.78 -1.98
N LEU A 29 5.88 15.04 -1.70
CA LEU A 29 5.94 14.10 -0.58
C LEU A 29 6.02 14.84 0.78
N ASN A 30 6.71 15.98 0.84
CA ASN A 30 6.74 16.85 2.02
C ASN A 30 5.34 17.34 2.41
N THR A 31 4.47 17.67 1.43
CA THR A 31 3.07 18.03 1.73
C THR A 31 2.25 16.86 2.30
N GLN A 32 2.74 15.63 2.14
CA GLN A 32 2.15 14.42 2.72
C GLN A 32 2.81 14.01 4.04
N GLY A 33 3.72 14.83 4.56
CA GLY A 33 4.40 14.63 5.82
C GLY A 33 5.69 13.83 5.72
N PHE A 34 6.13 13.40 4.54
CA PHE A 34 7.41 12.72 4.39
C PHE A 34 8.59 13.70 4.41
N GLN A 35 9.76 13.24 4.81
CA GLN A 35 11.00 14.00 4.83
C GLN A 35 12.11 13.15 4.20
N LEU A 36 13.03 13.79 3.49
CA LEU A 36 14.18 13.12 2.88
C LEU A 36 15.10 12.54 3.96
N VAL A 37 15.56 11.31 3.75
CA VAL A 37 16.58 10.66 4.59
C VAL A 37 17.70 10.08 3.74
N ASP A 38 18.87 9.89 4.36
CA ASP A 38 20.10 9.56 3.62
C ASP A 38 20.20 8.08 3.21
N ASN A 39 19.51 7.18 3.92
CA ASN A 39 19.66 5.75 3.73
C ASN A 39 18.33 4.98 3.86
N SER A 40 18.35 3.72 3.41
CA SER A 40 17.19 2.84 3.41
C SER A 40 16.74 2.38 4.80
N ASP A 41 17.65 2.38 5.79
CA ASP A 41 17.36 1.82 7.12
C ASP A 41 16.44 2.74 7.92
N GLU A 42 16.47 4.04 7.63
CA GLU A 42 15.59 5.06 8.21
C GLU A 42 14.33 5.31 7.37
N ALA A 43 14.20 4.67 6.21
CA ALA A 43 13.17 4.97 5.23
C ALA A 43 11.84 4.27 5.55
N ASP A 44 10.76 5.04 5.56
CA ASP A 44 9.39 4.53 5.55
C ASP A 44 8.87 4.34 4.10
N LEU A 45 9.51 4.99 3.14
CA LEU A 45 9.14 5.03 1.73
C LEU A 45 10.41 5.10 0.87
N SER A 46 10.48 4.25 -0.16
CA SER A 46 11.50 4.34 -1.22
C SER A 46 10.86 4.77 -2.53
N VAL A 47 11.53 5.66 -3.25
CA VAL A 47 11.06 6.17 -4.55
C VAL A 47 12.18 6.01 -5.56
N SER A 48 11.95 5.19 -6.57
CA SER A 48 12.88 4.94 -7.67
C SER A 48 12.49 5.79 -8.87
N ILE A 49 13.43 6.57 -9.39
CA ILE A 49 13.28 7.38 -10.60
C ILE A 49 14.16 6.76 -11.68
N TYR A 50 13.55 6.33 -12.77
CA TYR A 50 14.23 5.92 -13.99
C TYR A 50 14.37 7.09 -14.95
N ASP A 51 15.61 7.55 -15.11
CA ASP A 51 16.06 8.59 -16.02
C ASP A 51 16.94 7.99 -17.11
N ALA A 52 16.33 7.56 -18.22
CA ALA A 52 17.06 7.15 -19.41
C ALA A 52 16.53 7.84 -20.66
N SER A 53 17.30 7.77 -21.75
CA SER A 53 16.92 8.32 -23.05
C SER A 53 15.49 7.94 -23.45
N GLY A 54 14.70 8.90 -23.91
CA GLY A 54 13.30 8.66 -24.28
C GLY A 54 12.39 9.83 -23.94
N LYS A 55 11.09 9.63 -24.13
CA LYS A 55 10.06 10.66 -23.92
C LYS A 55 9.67 10.84 -22.45
N TRP A 56 10.03 9.91 -21.57
CA TRP A 56 9.48 9.80 -20.22
C TRP A 56 10.56 9.59 -19.17
N PHE A 57 10.37 10.21 -18.00
CA PHE A 57 10.86 9.69 -16.74
C PHE A 57 9.84 8.71 -16.18
N SER A 58 10.28 7.60 -15.60
CA SER A 58 9.38 6.71 -14.85
C SER A 58 9.68 6.78 -13.35
N VAL A 59 8.64 6.75 -12.53
CA VAL A 59 8.75 6.77 -11.08
C VAL A 59 7.93 5.62 -10.52
N CYS A 60 8.56 4.78 -9.70
CA CYS A 60 7.86 3.82 -8.87
C CYS A 60 8.24 4.02 -7.40
N SER A 61 7.41 3.48 -6.53
CA SER A 61 7.65 3.52 -5.10
C SER A 61 6.84 2.43 -4.44
N ASP A 62 7.40 1.88 -3.38
CA ASP A 62 6.78 0.93 -2.47
C ASP A 62 5.61 1.51 -1.65
N GLY A 63 5.28 2.80 -1.86
CA GLY A 63 4.09 3.46 -1.32
C GLY A 63 3.16 4.10 -2.34
N LEU A 64 3.39 3.92 -3.65
CA LEU A 64 2.42 4.37 -4.66
C LEU A 64 1.26 3.36 -4.75
N ASP A 65 0.14 3.75 -4.15
CA ASP A 65 -1.08 2.94 -4.06
C ASP A 65 -2.29 3.68 -4.67
N PHE A 66 -2.56 3.41 -5.94
CA PHE A 66 -3.60 4.09 -6.73
C PHE A 66 -4.96 3.39 -6.71
N TYR A 67 -5.37 2.89 -5.53
CA TYR A 67 -6.66 2.21 -5.33
C TYR A 67 -7.90 3.11 -5.49
N THR A 68 -7.74 4.44 -5.57
CA THR A 68 -8.86 5.38 -5.71
C THR A 68 -8.49 6.54 -6.63
N GLU A 69 -9.49 7.19 -7.23
CA GLU A 69 -9.27 8.43 -8.01
C GLU A 69 -8.55 9.50 -7.17
N LYS A 70 -8.94 9.63 -5.90
CA LYS A 70 -8.36 10.59 -4.96
C LYS A 70 -6.88 10.31 -4.71
N SER A 71 -6.47 9.05 -4.58
CA SER A 71 -5.06 8.72 -4.34
C SER A 71 -4.20 8.98 -5.57
N VAL A 72 -4.70 8.71 -6.79
CA VAL A 72 -4.03 9.09 -8.04
C VAL A 72 -3.89 10.62 -8.13
N GLN A 73 -4.99 11.34 -7.98
CA GLN A 73 -5.02 12.80 -8.14
C GLN A 73 -4.18 13.53 -7.09
N ARG A 74 -4.07 13.00 -5.86
CA ARG A 74 -3.24 13.57 -4.80
C ARG A 74 -1.77 13.71 -5.21
N ILE A 75 -1.27 12.79 -6.03
CA ILE A 75 0.12 12.79 -6.50
C ILE A 75 0.23 13.44 -7.87
N CYS A 76 -0.60 13.04 -8.82
CA CYS A 76 -0.46 13.46 -10.22
C CYS A 76 -0.81 14.93 -10.45
N ASN A 77 -1.78 15.51 -9.73
CA ASN A 77 -2.16 16.91 -9.93
C ASN A 77 -1.01 17.87 -9.56
N PRO A 78 -0.41 17.80 -8.35
CA PRO A 78 0.72 18.66 -8.01
C PRO A 78 1.92 18.48 -8.93
N LEU A 79 2.23 17.25 -9.34
CA LEU A 79 3.34 16.97 -10.26
C LEU A 79 3.10 17.61 -11.62
N SER A 80 1.93 17.42 -12.21
CA SER A 80 1.60 17.97 -13.51
C SER A 80 1.53 19.51 -13.49
N ASP A 81 1.06 20.09 -12.40
CA ASP A 81 0.99 21.55 -12.22
C ASP A 81 2.40 22.17 -12.17
N ARG A 82 3.25 21.67 -11.26
CA ARG A 82 4.61 22.20 -11.05
C ARG A 82 5.54 21.94 -12.23
N LEU A 83 5.40 20.79 -12.89
CA LEU A 83 6.25 20.41 -14.03
C LEU A 83 5.66 20.86 -15.38
N SER A 84 4.44 21.41 -15.40
CA SER A 84 3.76 21.89 -16.60
C SER A 84 3.76 20.87 -17.76
N THR A 85 3.62 19.58 -17.44
CA THR A 85 3.74 18.48 -18.39
C THR A 85 2.70 17.38 -18.13
N ASP A 86 2.62 16.43 -19.05
CA ASP A 86 1.79 15.24 -18.92
C ASP A 86 2.37 14.29 -17.87
N VAL A 87 1.52 13.88 -16.92
CA VAL A 87 1.78 12.83 -15.95
C VAL A 87 0.81 11.68 -16.23
N VAL A 88 1.34 10.48 -16.44
CA VAL A 88 0.56 9.26 -16.67
C VAL A 88 0.78 8.31 -15.51
N ALA A 89 -0.24 8.07 -14.71
CA ALA A 89 -0.24 6.98 -13.73
C ALA A 89 -0.67 5.67 -14.40
N VAL A 90 -0.01 4.57 -14.05
CA VAL A 90 -0.39 3.21 -14.43
C VAL A 90 -0.52 2.38 -13.16
N SER A 91 -1.58 1.58 -13.07
CA SER A 91 -1.80 0.64 -11.97
C SER A 91 -2.37 -0.66 -12.45
N CYS A 92 -1.79 -1.77 -11.97
CA CYS A 92 -2.34 -3.11 -12.14
C CYS A 92 -2.78 -3.67 -10.79
N PHE A 93 -3.96 -4.29 -10.75
CA PHE A 93 -4.51 -4.92 -9.57
C PHE A 93 -4.87 -6.38 -9.87
N ASP A 94 -4.21 -7.29 -9.15
CA ASP A 94 -4.37 -8.75 -9.25
C ASP A 94 -4.25 -9.32 -10.67
N SER A 95 -3.56 -8.61 -11.57
CA SER A 95 -3.57 -8.90 -13.01
C SER A 95 -4.94 -8.88 -13.70
N ASP A 96 -6.03 -8.52 -13.01
CA ASP A 96 -7.39 -8.51 -13.57
C ASP A 96 -7.82 -7.11 -14.03
N TYR A 97 -7.16 -6.08 -13.50
CA TYR A 97 -7.53 -4.71 -13.75
C TYR A 97 -6.31 -3.82 -13.98
N LEU A 98 -6.26 -3.21 -15.16
CA LEU A 98 -5.27 -2.20 -15.53
C LEU A 98 -5.95 -0.84 -15.62
N LEU A 99 -5.42 0.16 -14.92
CA LEU A 99 -5.88 1.54 -14.92
C LEU A 99 -4.77 2.47 -15.40
N LEU A 100 -5.09 3.38 -16.30
CA LEU A 100 -4.21 4.45 -16.72
C LEU A 100 -4.91 5.80 -16.51
N ASN A 101 -4.17 6.76 -15.97
CA ASN A 101 -4.65 8.13 -15.80
C ASN A 101 -3.65 9.14 -16.33
N ARG A 102 -4.06 9.90 -17.34
CA ARG A 102 -3.32 11.05 -17.86
C ARG A 102 -3.83 12.33 -17.20
N ILE A 103 -2.92 13.11 -16.64
CA ILE A 103 -3.19 14.46 -16.14
C ILE A 103 -2.22 15.45 -16.78
N ASN A 104 -2.77 16.53 -17.34
CA ASN A 104 -2.01 17.73 -17.72
C ASN A 104 -2.78 18.96 -17.23
N ARG A 105 -2.34 19.58 -16.13
CA ARG A 105 -3.04 20.71 -15.49
C ARG A 105 -3.04 21.96 -16.35
N LYS A 106 -1.94 22.24 -17.06
CA LYS A 106 -1.82 23.39 -17.97
C LYS A 106 -2.77 23.32 -19.15
N LEU A 107 -3.04 22.10 -19.65
CA LEU A 107 -3.95 21.86 -20.76
C LEU A 107 -5.38 21.49 -20.32
N ASP A 108 -5.67 21.51 -19.02
CA ASP A 108 -6.93 21.03 -18.42
C ASP A 108 -7.35 19.63 -18.89
N VAL A 109 -6.37 18.72 -18.97
CA VAL A 109 -6.59 17.33 -19.36
C VAL A 109 -6.62 16.45 -18.13
N VAL A 110 -7.73 15.72 -17.95
CA VAL A 110 -7.84 14.55 -17.08
C VAL A 110 -8.48 13.43 -17.91
N ALA A 111 -7.72 12.37 -18.19
CA ALA A 111 -8.17 11.26 -19.01
C ALA A 111 -7.95 9.93 -18.30
N TRP A 112 -8.96 9.05 -18.36
CA TRP A 112 -8.93 7.73 -17.78
C TRP A 112 -9.09 6.66 -18.86
N ALA A 113 -8.25 5.63 -18.80
CA ALA A 113 -8.37 4.42 -19.60
C ALA A 113 -8.25 3.21 -18.68
N LYS A 114 -8.97 2.13 -18.99
CA LYS A 114 -8.95 0.92 -18.17
C LYS A 114 -9.16 -0.34 -19.01
N ILE A 115 -8.66 -1.47 -18.49
CA ILE A 115 -8.94 -2.82 -18.98
C ILE A 115 -9.37 -3.65 -17.77
N GLY A 116 -10.39 -4.50 -17.97
CA GLY A 116 -11.01 -5.26 -16.89
C GLY A 116 -11.97 -4.44 -16.02
N SER A 117 -12.27 -4.97 -14.83
CA SER A 117 -13.19 -4.37 -13.88
C SER A 117 -12.72 -4.59 -12.44
N TYR A 118 -12.73 -3.52 -11.64
CA TYR A 118 -12.41 -3.58 -10.22
C TYR A 118 -13.51 -2.89 -9.40
N PRO A 119 -13.99 -3.49 -8.30
CA PRO A 119 -14.95 -2.86 -7.41
C PRO A 119 -14.43 -1.52 -6.88
N GLY A 120 -15.17 -0.43 -7.09
CA GLY A 120 -14.84 0.90 -6.54
C GLY A 120 -14.15 1.88 -7.51
N LEU A 121 -13.67 1.43 -8.68
CA LEU A 121 -13.09 2.30 -9.71
C LEU A 121 -13.81 2.13 -11.06
N LYS A 122 -14.76 3.03 -11.35
CA LYS A 122 -15.59 2.99 -12.57
C LYS A 122 -15.27 4.12 -13.55
N VAL A 123 -14.06 4.64 -13.52
CA VAL A 123 -13.64 5.77 -14.35
C VAL A 123 -13.27 5.36 -15.76
N ARG A 124 -13.81 6.08 -16.75
CA ARG A 124 -13.39 5.97 -18.14
C ARG A 124 -13.67 7.28 -18.86
N SER A 125 -12.68 7.79 -19.59
CA SER A 125 -12.86 8.95 -20.46
C SER A 125 -13.04 8.51 -21.91
N THR A 126 -13.51 9.43 -22.75
CA THR A 126 -13.51 9.23 -24.20
C THR A 126 -12.06 9.09 -24.69
N PRO A 127 -11.75 8.16 -25.63
CA PRO A 127 -10.39 7.99 -26.14
C PRO A 127 -9.77 9.29 -26.69
N ALA A 128 -10.58 10.21 -27.23
CA ALA A 128 -10.12 11.50 -27.74
C ALA A 128 -9.43 12.39 -26.68
N ARG A 129 -9.66 12.17 -25.38
CA ARG A 129 -8.93 12.87 -24.31
C ARG A 129 -7.44 12.48 -24.25
N TRP A 130 -7.04 11.42 -24.95
CA TRP A 130 -5.64 10.98 -25.09
C TRP A 130 -4.96 11.57 -26.35
N ASN A 131 -5.68 12.36 -27.15
CA ASN A 131 -5.13 13.05 -28.32
C ASN A 131 -3.91 13.91 -27.95
N GLY A 132 -2.94 13.98 -28.87
CA GLY A 132 -1.69 14.73 -28.69
C GLY A 132 -0.65 14.00 -27.85
N LEU A 133 -1.05 13.04 -27.01
CA LEU A 133 -0.10 12.20 -26.27
C LEU A 133 0.15 10.86 -26.95
N VAL A 134 -0.95 10.20 -27.34
CA VAL A 134 -0.95 8.88 -27.99
C VAL A 134 -0.78 9.05 -29.51
N SER A 135 0.10 8.25 -30.11
CA SER A 135 0.43 8.32 -31.54
C SER A 135 -0.70 7.83 -32.46
N ASP A 136 -1.44 6.79 -32.06
CA ASP A 136 -2.57 6.24 -32.80
C ASP A 136 -3.76 5.94 -31.87
N ILE A 137 -4.79 6.79 -31.97
CA ILE A 137 -5.99 6.71 -31.14
C ILE A 137 -6.92 5.56 -31.56
N ALA A 138 -6.91 5.18 -32.84
CA ALA A 138 -7.70 4.05 -33.32
C ALA A 138 -7.12 2.74 -32.77
N GLN A 139 -5.79 2.58 -32.83
CA GLN A 139 -5.11 1.44 -32.23
C GLN A 139 -5.25 1.44 -30.70
N TRP A 140 -5.13 2.59 -30.04
CA TRP A 140 -5.37 2.72 -28.59
C TRP A 140 -6.77 2.22 -28.20
N LYS A 141 -7.81 2.66 -28.91
CA LYS A 141 -9.18 2.19 -28.68
C LYS A 141 -9.32 0.69 -28.91
N ALA A 142 -8.69 0.15 -29.95
CA ALA A 142 -8.72 -1.27 -30.26
C ALA A 142 -8.08 -2.10 -29.14
N VAL A 143 -6.91 -1.70 -28.65
CA VAL A 143 -6.20 -2.35 -27.54
C VAL A 143 -7.06 -2.34 -26.26
N LEU A 144 -7.59 -1.18 -25.87
CA LEU A 144 -8.46 -1.06 -24.68
C LEU A 144 -9.79 -1.84 -24.76
N SER A 145 -10.17 -2.32 -25.95
CA SER A 145 -11.41 -3.07 -26.16
C SER A 145 -11.18 -4.59 -26.27
N ARG A 146 -9.92 -5.04 -26.31
CA ARG A 146 -9.59 -6.46 -26.34
C ARG A 146 -9.85 -7.11 -24.98
N LYS A 147 -10.07 -8.42 -25.00
CA LYS A 147 -10.09 -9.25 -23.81
C LYS A 147 -8.69 -9.78 -23.55
N TYR A 148 -8.26 -9.67 -22.30
CA TYR A 148 -6.96 -10.15 -21.85
C TYR A 148 -7.17 -11.19 -20.75
N ILE A 149 -6.27 -12.15 -20.67
CA ILE A 149 -6.19 -13.07 -19.53
C ILE A 149 -5.60 -12.31 -18.35
N PHE A 150 -4.47 -11.61 -18.59
CA PHE A 150 -3.87 -10.68 -17.64
C PHE A 150 -3.93 -9.26 -18.21
N ALA A 151 -4.54 -8.33 -17.47
CA ALA A 151 -4.80 -6.97 -17.92
C ALA A 151 -3.51 -6.21 -18.28
N GLU A 152 -2.41 -6.48 -17.58
CA GLU A 152 -1.09 -5.91 -17.84
C GLU A 152 -0.47 -6.36 -19.17
N ASP A 153 -0.92 -7.45 -19.79
CA ASP A 153 -0.44 -7.88 -21.12
C ASP A 153 -0.77 -6.84 -22.19
N ALA A 154 -1.81 -6.03 -21.95
CA ALA A 154 -2.14 -4.92 -22.83
C ALA A 154 -1.03 -3.88 -22.94
N LEU A 155 -0.17 -3.74 -21.91
CA LEU A 155 0.90 -2.75 -21.90
C LEU A 155 1.91 -2.94 -23.03
N ASP A 156 2.16 -4.17 -23.48
CA ASP A 156 3.04 -4.42 -24.64
C ASP A 156 2.54 -3.71 -25.91
N SER A 157 1.22 -3.55 -26.03
CA SER A 157 0.60 -2.83 -27.14
C SER A 157 0.40 -1.33 -26.86
N LEU A 158 0.34 -0.92 -25.59
CA LEU A 158 0.12 0.48 -25.19
C LEU A 158 1.43 1.28 -25.08
N GLU A 159 2.54 0.65 -24.68
CA GLU A 159 3.87 1.25 -24.57
C GLU A 159 4.31 2.01 -25.84
N PRO A 160 4.31 1.40 -27.04
CA PRO A 160 4.73 2.10 -28.27
C PRO A 160 3.80 3.27 -28.61
N LEU A 161 2.51 3.17 -28.27
CA LEU A 161 1.53 4.24 -28.49
C LEU A 161 1.77 5.46 -27.62
N LEU A 162 2.33 5.26 -26.42
CA LEU A 162 2.73 6.33 -25.49
C LEU A 162 4.16 6.82 -25.74
N GLY A 163 4.94 6.11 -26.56
CA GLY A 163 6.37 6.37 -26.74
C GLY A 163 7.22 5.95 -25.52
N LEU A 164 6.75 4.96 -24.77
CA LEU A 164 7.50 4.29 -23.70
C LEU A 164 8.42 3.23 -24.31
N LYS A 165 9.57 2.99 -23.67
CA LYS A 165 10.41 1.83 -24.00
C LYS A 165 9.70 0.55 -23.59
N ARG A 166 10.03 -0.55 -24.26
CA ARG A 166 9.49 -1.88 -23.92
C ARG A 166 9.76 -2.18 -22.44
N GLY A 167 8.73 -2.58 -21.70
CA GLY A 167 8.81 -2.88 -20.27
C GLY A 167 8.74 -1.64 -19.35
N GLN A 168 8.84 -0.42 -19.88
CA GLN A 168 8.82 0.81 -19.09
C GLN A 168 7.48 1.06 -18.42
N ALA A 169 6.35 0.63 -19.00
CA ALA A 169 5.04 0.80 -18.37
C ALA A 169 4.85 -0.09 -17.13
N ARG A 170 5.69 -1.11 -16.96
CA ARG A 170 5.70 -2.04 -15.82
C ARG A 170 6.80 -1.73 -14.80
N PHE A 171 7.42 -0.56 -14.91
CA PHE A 171 8.47 -0.13 -13.99
C PHE A 171 7.94 -0.12 -12.55
N CYS A 172 8.47 -0.98 -11.70
CA CYS A 172 8.07 -1.12 -10.29
C CYS A 172 9.25 -1.63 -9.46
N ASP A 173 9.25 -1.36 -8.15
CA ASP A 173 10.39 -1.74 -7.29
C ASP A 173 10.54 -3.26 -7.14
N ASP A 174 9.43 -4.01 -7.23
CA ASP A 174 9.43 -5.48 -7.20
C ASP A 174 10.07 -6.08 -8.47
N PHE A 175 10.10 -5.33 -9.59
CA PHE A 175 10.63 -5.79 -10.87
C PHE A 175 11.15 -4.62 -11.73
N ILE A 176 12.42 -4.27 -11.54
CA ILE A 176 13.14 -3.35 -12.42
C ILE A 176 13.89 -4.19 -13.47
N PRO A 177 13.60 -4.05 -14.78
CA PRO A 177 14.35 -4.73 -15.83
C PRO A 177 15.86 -4.43 -15.74
N GLU A 178 16.71 -5.44 -15.95
CA GLU A 178 18.17 -5.29 -15.84
C GLU A 178 18.73 -4.14 -16.70
N GLU A 179 18.16 -3.98 -17.90
CA GLU A 179 18.48 -2.91 -18.84
C GLU A 179 18.16 -1.50 -18.32
N PHE A 180 17.29 -1.37 -17.32
CA PHE A 180 16.92 -0.08 -16.73
C PHE A 180 17.75 0.28 -15.50
N ILE A 181 18.33 -0.70 -14.81
CA ILE A 181 19.03 -0.52 -13.52
C ILE A 181 20.06 0.64 -13.58
N LYS A 182 20.82 0.74 -14.68
CA LYS A 182 21.84 1.80 -14.84
C LYS A 182 21.28 3.22 -14.89
N GLY A 183 20.02 3.40 -15.24
CA GLY A 183 19.33 4.69 -15.27
C GLY A 183 18.43 4.94 -14.06
N VAL A 184 18.45 4.06 -13.06
CA VAL A 184 17.63 4.20 -11.86
C VAL A 184 18.44 4.87 -10.75
N ARG A 185 17.82 5.85 -10.11
CA ARG A 185 18.24 6.37 -8.81
C ARG A 185 17.10 6.18 -7.81
N THR A 186 17.46 5.79 -6.59
CA THR A 186 16.48 5.59 -5.51
C THR A 186 16.68 6.65 -4.45
N ILE A 187 15.57 7.20 -3.98
CA ILE A 187 15.51 8.27 -2.99
C ILE A 187 14.67 7.76 -1.82
N TYR A 188 15.11 8.07 -0.60
CA TYR A 188 14.51 7.56 0.62
C TYR A 188 13.79 8.67 1.38
N TYR A 189 12.63 8.33 1.93
CA TYR A 189 11.84 9.25 2.73
C TYR A 189 11.33 8.57 4.00
N ALA A 190 11.26 9.33 5.09
CA ALA A 190 10.65 8.89 6.34
C ALA A 190 9.51 9.83 6.74
N LEU A 191 8.49 9.30 7.42
CA LEU A 191 7.61 10.15 8.20
C LEU A 191 8.38 10.64 9.42
N PRO A 192 8.18 11.89 9.86
CA PRO A 192 8.76 12.37 11.10
C PRO A 192 8.38 11.39 12.19
N GLU A 193 9.33 11.08 13.07
CA GLU A 193 9.01 10.38 14.29
C GLU A 193 7.87 11.14 14.95
N SER A 194 6.71 10.50 15.11
CA SER A 194 5.72 11.03 16.02
C SER A 194 6.46 11.16 17.34
N ALA A 195 6.58 12.37 17.86
CA ALA A 195 7.25 12.62 19.13
C ALA A 195 6.73 11.55 20.07
N SER A 196 7.61 10.61 20.45
CA SER A 196 7.22 9.43 21.20
C SER A 196 6.86 9.92 22.60
N LYS A 197 5.67 10.52 22.72
CA LYS A 197 4.94 10.40 23.96
C LYS A 197 4.89 8.91 24.14
N SER A 198 5.53 8.43 25.20
CA SER A 198 5.47 7.05 25.62
C SER A 198 4.03 6.75 25.98
N GLU A 199 3.16 6.69 24.97
CA GLU A 199 1.79 6.35 25.14
C GLU A 199 1.80 4.92 25.66
N PRO A 200 1.06 4.64 26.75
CA PRO A 200 0.98 3.28 27.24
C PRO A 200 0.49 2.37 26.10
N PRO A 201 0.92 1.09 26.08
CA PRO A 201 0.41 0.13 25.11
C PRO A 201 -1.11 0.11 25.16
N ARG A 202 -1.75 0.10 23.98
CA ARG A 202 -3.20 0.10 23.88
C ARG A 202 -3.63 -0.88 22.81
N LEU A 203 -4.03 -2.07 23.24
CA LEU A 203 -4.60 -3.08 22.36
C LEU A 203 -6.00 -2.68 21.94
N ALA A 204 -6.19 -2.47 20.64
CA ALA A 204 -7.50 -2.29 20.04
C ALA A 204 -7.91 -3.59 19.37
N ILE A 205 -8.97 -4.19 19.88
CA ILE A 205 -9.60 -5.35 19.26
C ILE A 205 -10.27 -4.87 17.98
N ARG A 206 -9.68 -5.22 16.83
CA ARG A 206 -10.30 -4.99 15.52
C ARG A 206 -10.90 -6.32 15.13
N THR A 207 -12.17 -6.33 14.76
CA THR A 207 -12.99 -7.50 14.38
C THR A 207 -13.70 -8.21 15.53
N TYR A 208 -15.03 -8.23 15.40
CA TYR A 208 -15.90 -9.30 15.82
C TYR A 208 -15.65 -10.51 14.89
N GLY A 209 -14.57 -11.25 15.11
CA GLY A 209 -14.31 -12.48 14.34
C GLY A 209 -15.41 -13.50 14.61
N SER A 210 -15.94 -14.11 13.54
CA SER A 210 -16.89 -15.24 13.56
C SER A 210 -17.98 -15.16 14.63
N MET A 211 -18.60 -13.98 14.79
CA MET A 211 -19.74 -13.82 15.69
C MET A 211 -21.02 -14.20 14.93
N PRO A 212 -21.87 -15.09 15.47
CA PRO A 212 -21.78 -15.68 16.82
C PRO A 212 -20.74 -16.80 16.94
N CYS A 213 -19.97 -16.81 18.04
CA CYS A 213 -19.10 -17.93 18.38
C CYS A 213 -19.95 -19.18 18.65
N GLU A 214 -19.56 -20.31 18.08
CA GLU A 214 -20.26 -21.57 18.27
C GLU A 214 -19.45 -22.53 19.15
N ILE A 215 -20.13 -23.25 20.04
CA ILE A 215 -19.49 -24.28 20.87
C ILE A 215 -18.91 -25.37 19.97
N GLY A 216 -17.63 -25.68 20.16
CA GLY A 216 -16.93 -26.72 19.40
C GLY A 216 -16.39 -26.27 18.04
N LYS A 217 -16.51 -24.98 17.69
CA LYS A 217 -15.85 -24.40 16.51
C LYS A 217 -14.77 -23.41 16.92
N ASP A 218 -13.73 -23.34 16.10
CA ASP A 218 -12.65 -22.37 16.25
C ASP A 218 -13.21 -20.95 16.16
N SER A 219 -12.77 -20.10 17.09
CA SER A 219 -13.14 -18.68 17.16
C SER A 219 -11.88 -17.85 17.30
N ILE A 220 -11.83 -16.72 16.58
CA ILE A 220 -10.65 -15.86 16.52
C ILE A 220 -11.02 -14.46 16.98
N ILE A 221 -10.23 -13.92 17.90
CA ILE A 221 -10.27 -12.52 18.32
C ILE A 221 -8.93 -11.91 17.95
N SER A 222 -8.93 -10.85 17.15
CA SER A 222 -7.71 -10.15 16.76
C SER A 222 -7.60 -8.78 17.44
N ALA A 223 -6.39 -8.46 17.86
CA ALA A 223 -6.05 -7.19 18.48
C ALA A 223 -4.79 -6.62 17.84
N ILE A 224 -4.74 -5.29 17.72
CA ILE A 224 -3.54 -4.57 17.27
C ILE A 224 -3.11 -3.57 18.35
N ASN A 225 -1.81 -3.39 18.55
CA ASN A 225 -1.34 -2.29 19.39
C ASN A 225 -1.53 -0.95 18.66
N LYS A 226 -2.13 0.01 19.35
CA LYS A 226 -2.29 1.41 18.92
C LYS A 226 -1.59 2.40 19.86
N GLY A 227 -0.74 1.91 20.75
CA GLY A 227 0.07 2.72 21.67
C GLY A 227 1.56 2.40 21.54
N GLY A 228 2.34 2.73 22.56
CA GLY A 228 3.78 2.49 22.58
C GLY A 228 4.15 1.01 22.72
N LYS A 229 5.43 0.72 22.50
CA LYS A 229 6.02 -0.61 22.76
C LYS A 229 5.94 -0.98 24.24
N SER A 230 5.79 -2.27 24.52
CA SER A 230 5.75 -2.79 25.89
C SER A 230 6.29 -4.21 25.96
N LYS A 231 6.46 -4.70 27.19
CA LYS A 231 6.81 -6.08 27.50
C LYS A 231 5.77 -6.65 28.46
N GLY A 232 5.31 -7.84 28.17
CA GLY A 232 4.22 -8.49 28.88
C GLY A 232 2.90 -8.38 28.14
N LEU A 233 2.16 -9.49 28.09
CA LEU A 233 0.79 -9.55 27.61
C LEU A 233 -0.03 -10.39 28.58
N ALA A 234 -1.24 -9.94 28.90
CA ALA A 234 -2.20 -10.74 29.63
C ALA A 234 -3.48 -10.88 28.82
N VAL A 235 -4.07 -12.07 28.89
CA VAL A 235 -5.33 -12.40 28.22
C VAL A 235 -6.33 -12.83 29.28
N ALA A 236 -7.50 -12.21 29.27
CA ALA A 236 -8.57 -12.48 30.23
C ALA A 236 -9.89 -12.73 29.49
N PHE A 237 -10.54 -13.83 29.81
CA PHE A 237 -11.94 -14.08 29.43
C PHE A 237 -12.81 -13.86 30.66
N SER A 238 -13.78 -12.97 30.52
CA SER A 238 -14.72 -12.59 31.59
C SER A 238 -16.14 -12.51 31.03
N GLY A 239 -17.13 -12.62 31.92
CA GLY A 239 -18.54 -12.53 31.56
C GLY A 239 -19.40 -13.52 32.33
N SER A 240 -20.72 -13.35 32.24
CA SER A 240 -21.70 -14.14 33.01
C SER A 240 -21.58 -15.65 32.79
N TYR A 241 -21.24 -16.07 31.57
CA TYR A 241 -21.04 -17.48 31.22
C TYR A 241 -19.78 -18.08 31.89
N VAL A 242 -18.75 -17.28 32.12
CA VAL A 242 -17.55 -17.70 32.86
C VAL A 242 -17.85 -17.80 34.35
N GLU A 243 -18.58 -16.82 34.90
CA GLU A 243 -18.96 -16.78 36.32
C GLU A 243 -19.87 -17.95 36.71
N LYS A 244 -20.83 -18.32 35.85
CA LYS A 244 -21.76 -19.44 36.05
C LYS A 244 -21.21 -20.80 35.60
N GLU A 245 -19.96 -20.84 35.14
CA GLU A 245 -19.29 -22.04 34.62
C GLU A 245 -19.98 -22.69 33.40
N GLU A 246 -20.72 -21.91 32.62
CA GLU A 246 -21.47 -22.39 31.45
C GLU A 246 -20.56 -22.63 30.22
N ILE A 247 -19.39 -21.99 30.19
CA ILE A 247 -18.39 -22.18 29.12
C ILE A 247 -17.01 -22.54 29.68
N ARG A 248 -16.27 -23.33 28.89
CA ARG A 248 -14.85 -23.65 29.12
C ARG A 248 -14.09 -23.48 27.82
N PHE A 249 -12.92 -22.86 27.90
CA PHE A 249 -12.04 -22.70 26.76
C PHE A 249 -11.04 -23.87 26.72
N ARG A 250 -10.74 -24.37 25.53
CA ARG A 250 -9.72 -25.39 25.27
C ARG A 250 -8.86 -24.91 24.10
N GLU A 251 -7.62 -25.38 24.06
CA GLU A 251 -6.70 -25.14 22.93
C GLU A 251 -6.54 -23.65 22.59
N VAL A 252 -6.47 -22.82 23.64
CA VAL A 252 -6.33 -21.37 23.45
C VAL A 252 -4.89 -21.07 23.06
N GLN A 253 -4.71 -20.42 21.93
CA GLN A 253 -3.40 -20.05 21.41
C GLN A 253 -3.33 -18.56 21.05
N LEU A 254 -2.14 -18.00 21.20
CA LEU A 254 -1.80 -16.69 20.67
C LEU A 254 -1.03 -16.88 19.36
N GLU A 255 -1.58 -16.37 18.27
CA GLU A 255 -0.89 -16.24 16.99
C GLU A 255 -0.34 -14.82 16.83
N TYR A 256 0.92 -14.70 16.40
CA TYR A 256 1.60 -13.42 16.15
C TYR A 256 2.62 -13.54 15.01
N ASP A 257 3.24 -12.43 14.61
CA ASP A 257 4.16 -12.34 13.46
C ASP A 257 3.57 -12.94 12.17
N PHE A 258 2.38 -12.49 11.78
CA PHE A 258 1.62 -12.98 10.61
C PHE A 258 2.35 -12.87 9.26
N GLY A 259 3.46 -12.11 9.20
CA GLY A 259 4.34 -12.00 8.05
C GLY A 259 5.28 -13.21 7.86
N ARG A 260 5.35 -14.13 8.83
CA ARG A 260 6.13 -15.39 8.71
C ARG A 260 5.21 -16.58 8.44
N CYS A 261 5.71 -17.53 7.64
CA CYS A 261 5.09 -18.83 7.42
C CYS A 261 6.10 -19.94 7.78
N PRO A 262 5.79 -20.84 8.73
CA PRO A 262 4.58 -20.90 9.55
C PRO A 262 4.49 -19.71 10.54
N ARG A 263 3.26 -19.38 10.97
CA ARG A 263 3.01 -18.31 11.95
C ARG A 263 3.64 -18.66 13.29
N SER A 264 4.03 -17.65 14.05
CA SER A 264 4.45 -17.85 15.44
C SER A 264 3.23 -18.14 16.32
N VAL A 265 3.27 -19.24 17.07
CA VAL A 265 2.17 -19.70 17.93
C VAL A 265 2.66 -19.94 19.36
N ILE A 266 1.93 -19.44 20.35
CA ILE A 266 2.15 -19.73 21.78
C ILE A 266 0.85 -20.33 22.34
N GLN A 267 0.94 -21.54 22.89
CA GLN A 267 -0.17 -22.15 23.61
C GLN A 267 -0.37 -21.47 24.96
N LEU A 268 -1.59 -21.01 25.24
CA LEU A 268 -1.96 -20.33 26.48
C LEU A 268 -2.56 -21.32 27.47
N GLN A 269 -1.95 -21.42 28.64
CA GLN A 269 -2.54 -22.14 29.77
C GLN A 269 -3.41 -21.17 30.56
N LEU A 270 -4.72 -21.39 30.51
CA LEU A 270 -5.69 -20.56 31.23
C LEU A 270 -5.87 -21.06 32.66
N GLU A 271 -5.68 -20.16 33.61
CA GLU A 271 -5.97 -20.37 35.02
C GLU A 271 -7.28 -19.68 35.38
N LYS A 272 -8.15 -20.37 36.13
CA LYS A 272 -9.37 -19.76 36.65
C LYS A 272 -9.04 -19.08 37.98
N ARG A 273 -9.27 -17.76 38.07
CA ARG A 273 -8.99 -16.97 39.27
C ARG A 273 -10.05 -15.89 39.52
N GLN A 274 -10.11 -15.40 40.76
CA GLN A 274 -10.94 -14.24 41.10
C GLN A 274 -10.15 -12.93 40.91
N THR A 275 -10.80 -11.92 40.34
CA THR A 275 -10.30 -10.54 40.32
C THR A 275 -10.37 -9.93 41.72
N GLN A 276 -9.75 -8.76 41.92
CA GLN A 276 -9.88 -8.00 43.16
C GLN A 276 -11.33 -7.59 43.49
N THR A 277 -12.19 -7.53 42.47
CA THR A 277 -13.63 -7.25 42.60
C THR A 277 -14.47 -8.51 42.84
N GLY A 278 -13.86 -9.68 42.95
CA GLY A 278 -14.53 -10.97 43.20
C GLY A 278 -15.08 -11.68 41.94
N GLN A 279 -14.88 -11.11 40.76
CA GLN A 279 -15.35 -11.70 39.49
C GLN A 279 -14.46 -12.87 39.08
N TRP A 280 -15.07 -13.95 38.60
CA TRP A 280 -14.34 -15.10 38.07
C TRP A 280 -13.94 -14.87 36.62
N ILE A 281 -12.65 -15.09 36.33
CA ILE A 281 -12.09 -14.98 34.98
C ILE A 281 -11.23 -16.19 34.66
N TYR A 282 -11.10 -16.50 33.36
CA TYR A 282 -9.98 -17.29 32.85
C TYR A 282 -8.86 -16.35 32.44
N TRP A 283 -7.64 -16.65 32.86
CA TRP A 283 -6.51 -15.75 32.73
C TRP A 283 -5.25 -16.47 32.26
N ALA A 284 -4.50 -15.85 31.35
CA ALA A 284 -3.14 -16.26 31.00
C ALA A 284 -2.23 -15.03 30.96
N GLU A 285 -0.98 -15.21 31.38
CA GLU A 285 0.06 -14.19 31.40
C GLU A 285 1.26 -14.63 30.56
N LEU A 286 1.78 -13.71 29.76
CA LEU A 286 2.98 -13.87 28.95
C LEU A 286 3.94 -12.72 29.28
N PRO A 287 4.67 -12.78 30.42
CA PRO A 287 5.43 -11.65 30.94
C PRO A 287 6.61 -11.23 30.03
N GLN A 288 7.07 -12.12 29.15
CA GLN A 288 8.16 -11.85 28.23
C GLN A 288 7.70 -11.51 26.81
N PHE A 289 6.39 -11.50 26.54
CA PHE A 289 5.87 -11.18 25.21
C PHE A 289 6.22 -9.73 24.85
N LEU A 290 6.80 -9.53 23.66
CA LEU A 290 7.20 -8.21 23.18
C LEU A 290 6.07 -7.61 22.36
N LEU A 291 5.45 -6.56 22.89
CA LEU A 291 4.45 -5.80 22.16
C LEU A 291 5.16 -4.67 21.40
N ARG A 292 5.12 -4.75 20.06
CA ARG A 292 5.67 -3.71 19.20
C ARG A 292 4.84 -2.44 19.26
N GLU A 293 5.44 -1.32 18.95
CA GLU A 293 4.74 -0.04 18.87
C GLU A 293 3.66 -0.03 17.79
N ALA A 294 2.77 0.95 17.86
CA ALA A 294 1.77 1.17 16.83
C ALA A 294 2.43 1.46 15.48
N VAL A 295 1.86 0.89 14.41
CA VAL A 295 2.24 1.24 13.04
C VAL A 295 2.06 2.74 12.82
N LYS A 296 3.12 3.41 12.33
CA LYS A 296 3.15 4.86 12.10
C LYS A 296 1.92 5.30 11.30
N GLU A 297 1.23 6.33 11.80
CA GLU A 297 0.13 6.95 11.05
C GLU A 297 0.68 7.68 9.82
N GLY A 298 -0.01 7.61 8.70
CA GLY A 298 0.40 8.25 7.45
C GLY A 298 1.17 7.34 6.48
N LEU A 299 1.59 6.15 6.92
CA LEU A 299 2.19 5.15 6.03
C LEU A 299 1.26 4.81 4.85
N PRO A 300 1.81 4.55 3.65
CA PRO A 300 1.05 4.03 2.52
C PRO A 300 0.27 2.77 2.90
N PRO A 301 -0.94 2.53 2.37
CA PRO A 301 -1.78 1.39 2.75
C PRO A 301 -1.06 0.03 2.71
N ARG A 302 -0.30 -0.27 1.64
CA ARG A 302 0.46 -1.52 1.51
C ARG A 302 1.53 -1.65 2.59
N LYS A 303 2.34 -0.61 2.81
CA LYS A 303 3.34 -0.54 3.90
C LYS A 303 2.72 -0.69 5.28
N ALA A 304 1.64 0.06 5.56
CA ALA A 304 0.93 -0.01 6.81
C ALA A 304 0.31 -1.40 7.06
N MET A 305 -0.01 -2.14 5.99
CA MET A 305 -0.48 -3.52 6.07
C MET A 305 0.68 -4.47 6.35
N GLU A 306 1.79 -4.36 5.64
CA GLU A 306 3.02 -5.13 5.88
C GLU A 306 3.50 -4.98 7.33
N GLU A 307 3.62 -3.75 7.83
CA GLU A 307 4.00 -3.46 9.22
C GLU A 307 3.02 -4.02 10.26
N LYS A 308 1.72 -4.06 9.95
CA LYS A 308 0.71 -4.65 10.86
C LYS A 308 0.84 -6.17 10.95
N PHE A 309 1.34 -6.81 9.91
CA PHE A 309 1.50 -8.26 9.88
C PHE A 309 2.88 -8.72 10.37
N LYS A 310 3.88 -7.84 10.43
CA LYS A 310 5.20 -8.17 10.98
C LYS A 310 5.16 -8.57 12.45
#